data_AF-R0J8A2-F1
#
_entry.id   AF-R0J8A2-F1
#
_cell.length_a   1.000
_cell.length_b   1.000
_cell.length_c   1.000
_cell.angle_alpha   90.00
_cell.angle_beta   90.00
_cell.angle_gamma   90.00
#
_symmetry.space_group_name_H-M   'P 1'
#
loop_
_entity.id
_entity.type
_entity.pdbx_description
1 polymer ?
#
loop_
_entity_poly.entity_id
_entity_poly.type
_entity_poly.pdbx_seq_one_letter_code
_entity_poly.pdbx_strand_id
1 'polypeptide(L)'
;PPKKGRIACANVLSDLYAMGITECDNMLMLLSVSQKMSDEERDKVMPLIVKGFRDAAEDGGTSVTGGHTVLNPWLIVGGVATVVCQPSDFIMPDSAVPGDVLVLTKPLGTQVAVTAHQWLDN
;
A
#
# COMPACT_ATOMS: atom_id res chain seq x y z
N PRO A 1 -5.38 1.85 13.46
CA PRO A 1 -6.04 2.25 12.18
C PRO A 1 -5.13 3.00 11.18
N PRO A 2 -4.40 4.08 11.56
CA PRO A 2 -3.53 4.80 10.63
C PRO A 2 -2.44 3.94 10.00
N LYS A 3 -1.83 3.04 10.79
CA LYS A 3 -0.83 2.08 10.31
C LYS A 3 -1.34 1.21 9.16
N LYS A 4 -2.63 0.82 9.15
CA LYS A 4 -3.22 0.04 8.05
C LYS A 4 -3.22 0.82 6.74
N GLY A 5 -3.53 2.11 6.79
CA GLY A 5 -3.46 3.02 5.64
C GLY A 5 -2.02 3.20 5.12
N ARG A 6 -1.07 3.44 6.04
CA ARG A 6 0.35 3.56 5.69
C ARG A 6 0.88 2.28 5.03
N ILE A 7 0.57 1.12 5.58
CA ILE A 7 0.97 -0.19 5.03
C ILE A 7 0.37 -0.40 3.63
N ALA A 8 -0.92 -0.11 3.45
CA ALA A 8 -1.58 -0.26 2.16
C ALA A 8 -0.97 0.65 1.08
N CYS A 9 -0.70 1.92 1.41
CA CYS A 9 -0.03 2.84 0.50
C CYS A 9 1.39 2.37 0.14
N ALA A 10 2.19 1.99 1.14
CA ALA A 10 3.53 1.47 0.93
C ALA A 10 3.53 0.19 0.07
N ASN A 11 2.50 -0.66 0.20
CA ASN A 11 2.33 -1.84 -0.64
C ASN A 11 2.04 -1.45 -2.09
N VAL A 12 1.15 -0.47 -2.33
CA VAL A 12 0.83 0.01 -3.69
C VAL A 12 2.05 0.64 -4.37
N LEU A 13 2.85 1.43 -3.65
CA LEU A 13 4.07 2.04 -4.19
C LEU A 13 5.21 1.04 -4.42
N SER A 14 5.21 -0.08 -3.68
CA SER A 14 6.30 -1.07 -3.73
C SER A 14 6.54 -1.62 -5.13
N ASP A 15 5.49 -1.75 -5.95
CA ASP A 15 5.61 -2.31 -7.30
C ASP A 15 6.27 -1.32 -8.28
N LEU A 16 6.11 -0.01 -8.09
CA LEU A 16 6.89 0.99 -8.84
C LEU A 16 8.37 0.92 -8.47
N TYR A 17 8.67 0.84 -7.17
CA TYR A 17 10.05 0.74 -6.69
C TYR A 17 10.74 -0.54 -7.18
N ALA A 18 9.99 -1.64 -7.34
CA ALA A 18 10.51 -2.88 -7.90
C ALA A 18 10.94 -2.76 -9.38
N MET A 19 10.34 -1.82 -10.12
CA MET A 19 10.72 -1.48 -11.50
C MET A 19 11.87 -0.46 -11.56
N GLY A 20 12.49 -0.10 -10.42
CA GLY A 20 13.55 0.90 -10.33
C GLY A 20 13.06 2.35 -10.40
N ILE A 21 11.75 2.58 -10.44
CA ILE A 21 11.16 3.92 -10.52
C ILE A 21 11.02 4.47 -9.12
N THR A 22 11.65 5.61 -8.82
CA THR A 22 11.58 6.27 -7.50
C THR A 22 10.47 7.31 -7.38
N GLU A 23 9.96 7.80 -8.50
CA GLU A 23 8.95 8.85 -8.56
C GLU A 23 7.55 8.26 -8.81
N CYS A 24 6.51 8.97 -8.35
CA CYS A 24 5.12 8.64 -8.65
C CYS A 24 4.33 9.92 -8.92
N ASP A 25 3.85 10.08 -10.16
CA ASP A 25 3.10 11.27 -10.56
C ASP A 25 1.74 11.35 -9.88
N ASN A 26 1.09 10.19 -9.67
CA ASN A 26 -0.29 10.16 -9.24
C ASN A 26 -0.64 8.89 -8.46
N MET A 27 -1.36 9.05 -7.35
CA MET A 27 -2.01 7.94 -6.66
C MET A 27 -3.54 8.07 -6.63
N LEU A 28 -4.21 6.93 -6.81
CA LEU A 28 -5.64 6.77 -6.52
C LEU A 28 -5.81 5.82 -5.34
N MET A 29 -6.75 6.12 -4.44
CA MET A 29 -7.06 5.24 -3.31
C MET A 29 -8.30 4.39 -3.60
N LEU A 30 -8.19 3.08 -3.38
CA LEU A 30 -9.29 2.14 -3.48
C LEU A 30 -9.64 1.63 -2.08
N LEU A 31 -10.87 1.87 -1.66
CA LEU A 31 -11.30 1.62 -0.30
C LEU A 31 -12.63 0.86 -0.29
N SER A 32 -12.77 -0.11 0.60
CA SER A 32 -14.07 -0.66 0.92
C SER A 32 -14.36 -0.58 2.40
N VAL A 33 -15.55 -0.13 2.76
CA VAL A 33 -16.01 -0.09 4.14
C VAL A 33 -16.73 -1.39 4.44
N SER A 34 -16.39 -2.02 5.56
CA SER A 34 -17.06 -3.26 5.99
C SER A 34 -18.50 -2.97 6.40
N GLN A 35 -19.45 -3.72 5.84
CA GLN A 35 -20.87 -3.70 6.23
C GLN A 35 -21.12 -4.11 7.69
N LYS A 36 -20.12 -4.72 8.35
CA LYS A 36 -20.20 -5.14 9.76
C LYS A 36 -19.87 -4.03 10.74
N MET A 37 -19.31 -2.91 10.27
CA MET A 37 -18.97 -1.77 11.13
C MET A 37 -20.24 -0.93 11.37
N SER A 38 -20.44 -0.52 12.61
CA SER A 38 -21.41 0.53 12.92
C SER A 38 -21.01 1.87 12.29
N ASP A 39 -21.98 2.78 12.13
CA ASP A 39 -21.72 4.12 11.60
C ASP A 39 -20.69 4.88 12.48
N GLU A 40 -20.76 4.73 13.80
CA GLU A 40 -19.80 5.36 14.72
C GLU A 40 -18.37 4.80 14.56
N GLU A 41 -18.21 3.49 14.39
CA GLU A 41 -16.91 2.88 14.12
C GLU A 41 -16.37 3.33 12.77
N ARG A 42 -17.22 3.38 11.74
CA ARG A 42 -16.84 3.85 10.40
C ARG A 42 -16.30 5.28 10.47
N ASP A 43 -17.03 6.17 11.14
CA ASP A 43 -16.70 7.59 11.21
C ASP A 43 -15.42 7.85 12.02
N LYS A 44 -15.03 6.94 12.93
CA LYS A 44 -13.75 7.02 13.66
C LYS A 44 -12.60 6.35 12.94
N VAL A 45 -12.82 5.17 12.37
CA VAL A 45 -11.74 4.30 11.84
C VAL A 45 -11.35 4.69 10.42
N MET A 46 -12.32 5.01 9.55
CA MET A 46 -12.04 5.27 8.14
C MET A 46 -11.19 6.54 7.95
N PRO A 47 -11.47 7.68 8.62
CA PRO A 47 -10.63 8.87 8.47
C PRO A 47 -9.18 8.64 8.88
N LEU A 48 -8.95 7.79 9.88
CA LEU A 48 -7.61 7.42 10.33
C LEU A 48 -6.86 6.57 9.27
N ILE A 49 -7.55 5.65 8.60
CA ILE A 49 -6.97 4.87 7.50
C ILE A 49 -6.62 5.79 6.32
N VAL A 50 -7.55 6.65 5.93
CA VAL A 50 -7.35 7.60 4.81
C VAL A 50 -6.20 8.57 5.13
N LYS A 51 -6.12 9.08 6.36
CA LYS A 51 -5.00 9.89 6.82
C LYS A 51 -3.69 9.13 6.69
N GLY A 52 -3.61 7.92 7.23
CA GLY A 52 -2.40 7.11 7.12
C GLY A 52 -1.98 6.82 5.69
N PHE A 53 -2.93 6.60 4.77
CA PHE A 53 -2.61 6.41 3.36
C PHE A 53 -2.01 7.68 2.75
N ARG A 54 -2.61 8.85 3.02
CA ARG A 54 -2.11 10.14 2.53
C ARG A 54 -0.73 10.50 3.10
N ASP A 55 -0.54 10.31 4.41
CA ASP A 55 0.76 10.58 5.05
C ASP A 55 1.88 9.73 4.42
N ALA A 56 1.61 8.46 4.09
CA ALA A 56 2.59 7.59 3.41
C ALA A 56 2.82 7.96 1.94
N ALA A 57 1.80 8.45 1.24
CA ALA A 57 1.95 8.96 -0.12
C ALA A 57 2.84 10.21 -0.14
N GLU A 58 2.64 11.12 0.82
CA GLU A 58 3.46 12.33 0.98
C GLU A 58 4.91 11.98 1.32
N ASP A 59 5.14 11.03 2.24
CA ASP A 59 6.48 10.50 2.53
C ASP A 59 7.15 9.89 1.28
N GLY A 60 6.35 9.33 0.36
CA GLY A 60 6.78 8.78 -0.92
C GLY A 60 6.91 9.80 -2.06
N GLY A 61 6.79 11.11 -1.76
CA GLY A 61 6.95 12.18 -2.74
C GLY A 61 5.76 12.38 -3.68
N THR A 62 4.60 11.80 -3.38
CA THR A 62 3.41 11.87 -4.24
C THR A 62 2.17 12.29 -3.47
N SER A 63 1.03 12.38 -4.16
CA SER A 63 -0.24 12.76 -3.55
C SER A 63 -1.40 11.89 -4.06
N VAL A 64 -2.39 11.72 -3.19
CA VAL A 64 -3.63 11.02 -3.54
C VAL A 64 -4.60 12.03 -4.13
N THR A 65 -4.83 11.97 -5.44
CA THR A 65 -5.65 12.95 -6.17
C THR A 65 -7.11 12.52 -6.33
N GLY A 66 -7.40 11.25 -6.03
CA GLY A 66 -8.74 10.69 -6.17
C GLY A 66 -8.84 9.28 -5.63
N GLY A 67 -9.99 8.66 -5.89
CA GLY A 67 -10.24 7.30 -5.43
C GLY A 67 -11.70 6.92 -5.51
N HIS A 68 -11.98 5.69 -5.11
CA HIS A 68 -13.34 5.17 -5.03
C HIS A 68 -13.53 4.39 -3.73
N THR A 69 -14.69 4.59 -3.10
CA THR A 69 -15.05 3.92 -1.86
C THR A 69 -16.38 3.19 -2.04
N VAL A 70 -16.43 1.91 -1.67
CA VAL A 70 -17.64 1.07 -1.77
C VAL A 70 -17.97 0.39 -0.45
N LEU A 71 -19.22 -0.05 -0.30
CA LEU A 71 -19.59 -0.98 0.77
C LEU A 71 -19.26 -2.40 0.34
N ASN A 72 -18.66 -3.18 1.25
CA ASN A 72 -18.28 -4.57 1.00
C ASN A 72 -18.37 -5.36 2.32
N PRO A 73 -18.55 -6.69 2.32
CA PRO A 73 -18.52 -7.46 3.58
C PRO A 73 -17.21 -7.29 4.35
N TRP A 74 -16.10 -7.06 3.65
CA TRP A 74 -14.76 -6.91 4.24
C TRP A 74 -14.18 -5.50 4.00
N LEU A 75 -13.34 -5.05 4.92
CA LEU A 75 -12.52 -3.84 4.76
C LEU A 75 -11.35 -4.15 3.82
N ILE A 76 -11.27 -3.42 2.71
CA ILE A 76 -10.19 -3.50 1.72
C ILE A 76 -9.57 -2.11 1.64
N VAL A 77 -8.24 -2.06 1.64
CA VAL A 77 -7.47 -0.83 1.51
C VAL A 77 -6.39 -1.08 0.47
N GLY A 78 -6.40 -0.30 -0.59
CA GLY A 78 -5.44 -0.39 -1.68
C GLY A 78 -5.45 0.88 -2.52
N GLY A 79 -4.96 0.78 -3.74
CA GLY A 79 -4.85 1.93 -4.62
C GLY A 79 -4.16 1.61 -5.94
N VAL A 80 -3.92 2.66 -6.70
CA VAL A 80 -3.17 2.65 -7.94
C VAL A 80 -2.06 3.69 -7.81
N ALA A 81 -0.84 3.33 -8.18
CA ALA A 81 0.25 4.26 -8.39
C ALA A 81 0.55 4.34 -9.89
N THR A 82 0.77 5.54 -10.39
CA THR A 82 1.02 5.78 -11.82
C THR A 82 2.14 6.77 -11.98
N VAL A 83 2.94 6.56 -13.02
CA VAL A 83 4.07 7.38 -13.42
C VAL A 83 4.20 7.35 -14.94
N VAL A 84 4.55 8.47 -15.53
CA VAL A 84 4.94 8.60 -16.93
C VAL A 84 6.44 8.79 -16.96
N CYS A 85 7.15 7.86 -17.57
CA CYS A 85 8.61 7.84 -17.55
C CYS A 85 9.20 7.52 -18.93
N GLN A 86 10.47 7.85 -19.13
CA GLN A 86 11.22 7.47 -20.31
C GLN A 86 11.73 6.03 -20.18
N PRO A 87 12.06 5.35 -21.30
CA PRO A 87 12.67 4.02 -21.26
C PRO A 87 13.96 3.90 -20.42
N SER A 88 14.65 5.02 -20.17
CA SER A 88 15.84 5.09 -19.32
C SER A 88 15.56 5.08 -17.82
N ASP A 89 14.30 5.30 -17.42
CA ASP A 89 13.94 5.60 -16.03
C ASP A 89 13.44 4.37 -15.27
N PHE A 90 13.28 3.23 -15.95
CA PHE A 90 12.85 1.96 -15.37
C PHE A 90 13.74 0.80 -15.81
N ILE A 91 13.70 -0.27 -15.01
CA ILE A 91 14.47 -1.50 -15.21
C ILE A 91 13.49 -2.64 -15.46
N MET A 92 13.61 -3.33 -16.60
CA MET A 92 12.80 -4.51 -16.89
C MET A 92 13.23 -5.69 -16.00
N PRO A 93 12.30 -6.36 -15.30
CA PRO A 93 12.63 -7.43 -14.35
C PRO A 93 12.80 -8.80 -15.05
N ASP A 94 13.60 -8.86 -16.11
CA ASP A 94 13.74 -10.05 -16.98
C ASP A 94 15.19 -10.39 -17.36
N SER A 95 16.16 -9.59 -16.92
CA SER A 95 17.54 -9.65 -17.39
C SER A 95 18.51 -10.40 -16.45
N ALA A 96 18.00 -11.27 -15.58
CA ALA A 96 18.84 -12.07 -14.67
C ALA A 96 19.60 -13.19 -15.42
N VAL A 97 20.86 -13.42 -15.04
CA VAL A 97 21.74 -14.41 -15.68
C VAL A 97 22.39 -15.37 -14.66
N PRO A 98 22.81 -16.58 -15.10
CA PRO A 98 23.56 -17.48 -14.21
C PRO A 98 24.82 -16.82 -13.68
N GLY A 99 24.99 -16.85 -12.35
CA GLY A 99 26.09 -16.19 -11.64
C GLY A 99 25.65 -14.95 -10.85
N ASP A 100 24.46 -14.42 -11.11
CA ASP A 100 23.88 -13.33 -10.31
C ASP A 100 23.56 -13.78 -8.88
N VAL A 101 23.49 -12.79 -7.98
CA VAL A 101 23.18 -12.99 -6.56
C VAL A 101 21.80 -12.44 -6.21
N LEU A 102 21.14 -13.05 -5.23
CA LEU A 102 19.84 -12.60 -4.73
C LEU A 102 20.02 -11.74 -3.48
N VAL A 103 19.42 -10.55 -3.49
CA VAL A 103 19.44 -9.62 -2.35
C VAL A 103 18.01 -9.36 -1.89
N LEU A 104 17.78 -9.44 -0.58
CA LEU A 104 16.48 -9.17 0.05
C LEU A 104 16.61 -7.97 1.00
N THR A 105 15.79 -6.94 0.79
CA THR A 105 15.90 -5.65 1.50
C THR A 105 15.06 -5.54 2.77
N LYS A 106 14.14 -6.49 2.99
CA LYS A 106 13.28 -6.56 4.18
C LYS A 106 13.20 -8.00 4.71
N PRO A 107 13.20 -8.23 6.04
CA PRO A 107 13.09 -9.56 6.59
C PRO A 107 11.73 -10.21 6.29
N LEU A 108 11.71 -11.54 6.20
CA LEU A 108 10.49 -12.34 6.06
C LEU A 108 9.76 -12.51 7.40
N GLY A 109 8.52 -13.02 7.36
CA GLY A 109 7.77 -13.43 8.55
C GLY A 109 6.64 -12.50 9.00
N THR A 110 6.25 -11.51 8.18
CA THR A 110 5.18 -10.55 8.50
C THR A 110 3.85 -11.24 8.83
N GLN A 111 3.47 -12.29 8.08
CA GLN A 111 2.23 -13.03 8.32
C GLN A 111 2.23 -13.71 9.70
N VAL A 112 3.35 -14.34 10.10
CA VAL A 112 3.48 -15.00 11.40
C VAL A 112 3.36 -13.98 12.53
N ALA A 113 4.03 -12.83 12.39
CA ALA A 113 3.97 -11.75 13.38
C ALA A 113 2.55 -11.19 13.54
N VAL A 114 1.84 -10.95 12.43
CA VAL A 114 0.46 -10.45 12.46
C VAL A 114 -0.49 -11.47 13.09
N THR A 115 -0.39 -12.75 12.71
CA THR A 115 -1.23 -13.80 13.28
C THR A 115 -1.00 -13.98 14.78
N ALA A 116 0.27 -14.02 15.21
CA ALA A 116 0.61 -14.16 16.62
C ALA A 116 0.09 -12.97 17.45
N HIS A 117 0.15 -11.75 16.91
CA HIS A 117 -0.42 -10.58 17.57
C HIS A 117 -1.95 -10.67 17.70
N GLN A 118 -2.65 -11.10 16.64
CA GLN A 118 -4.10 -11.29 16.68
C GLN A 118 -4.54 -12.30 17.74
N TRP A 119 -3.75 -13.33 18.01
CA TRP A 119 -4.04 -14.31 19.06
C TRP A 119 -3.90 -13.75 20.49
N LEU A 120 -3.20 -12.62 20.68
CA LEU A 120 -3.12 -11.96 21.99
C LEU A 120 -4.35 -11.10 22.28
N ASP A 121 -5.01 -10.62 21.23
CA ASP A 121 -6.18 -9.75 21.33
C ASP A 121 -7.51 -10.54 21.39
N ASN A 122 -7.46 -11.87 21.22
CA ASN A 122 -8.59 -12.79 21.38
C ASN A 122 -8.45 -13.59 22.68
#